data_AF-A0A952GVN9-F1
#
_entry.id   AF-A0A952GVN9-F1
#
_cell.length_a   1.000
_cell.length_b   1.000
_cell.length_c   1.000
_cell.angle_alpha   90.00
_cell.angle_beta   90.00
_cell.angle_gamma   90.00
#
_symmetry.space_group_name_H-M   'P 1'
#
loop_
_entity.id
_entity.type
_entity.pdbx_description
1 polymer ?
#
loop_
_entity_poly.entity_id
_entity_poly.type
_entity_poly.pdbx_seq_one_letter_code
_entity_poly.pdbx_strand_id
1 'polypeptide(L)'
;MGFRCGIVELPNVGKSTLFNALTETQAAQAANYPFCTIEPNVGQVGVPDPRLDTLAGIAKSAKTVPTQLAFVDIAGLVRGASKGEGLGNQFLGNIREVDAIVHVLRCFENDDIQHVENKIDPISDAETVETELMLADLESLEKRVP
;
A
#
# COMPACT_ATOMS: atom_id res chain seq x y z
N MET A 1 -8.33 -16.31 2.50
CA MET A 1 -7.22 -15.57 1.89
C MET A 1 -7.80 -14.27 1.38
N GLY A 2 -7.37 -13.14 1.94
CA GLY A 2 -7.78 -11.81 1.48
C GLY A 2 -6.69 -11.23 0.59
N PHE A 3 -7.09 -10.48 -0.44
CA PHE A 3 -6.18 -9.81 -1.36
C PHE A 3 -5.54 -8.60 -0.67
N ARG A 4 -4.20 -8.54 -0.63
CA ARG A 4 -3.42 -7.52 0.07
C ARG A 4 -2.70 -6.61 -0.92
N CYS A 5 -2.91 -5.31 -0.79
CA CYS A 5 -2.25 -4.25 -1.55
C CYS A 5 -1.23 -3.55 -0.66
N GLY A 6 0.06 -3.64 -0.96
CA GLY A 6 1.10 -2.88 -0.28
C GLY A 6 1.24 -1.47 -0.86
N ILE A 7 1.14 -0.44 -0.02
CA ILE A 7 1.35 0.95 -0.46
C ILE A 7 2.84 1.29 -0.32
N VAL A 8 3.45 1.74 -1.42
CA VAL A 8 4.87 2.11 -1.50
C VAL A 8 5.02 3.52 -2.08
N GLU A 9 6.06 4.22 -1.65
CA GLU A 9 6.38 5.57 -2.08
C GLU A 9 7.84 5.94 -1.75
N LEU A 10 8.30 7.05 -2.32
CA LEU A 10 9.45 7.79 -1.80
C LEU A 10 9.04 8.74 -0.66
N PRO A 11 9.96 9.09 0.26
CA PRO A 11 9.65 10.01 1.36
C PRO A 11 8.91 11.29 0.93
N ASN A 12 7.95 11.73 1.75
CA ASN A 12 7.17 12.97 1.59
C ASN A 12 6.22 13.04 0.39
N VAL A 13 5.78 11.89 -0.13
CA VAL A 13 4.83 11.83 -1.26
C VAL A 13 3.35 11.82 -0.82
N GLY A 14 3.07 11.52 0.45
CA GLY A 14 1.72 11.57 1.02
C GLY A 14 1.06 10.22 1.32
N LYS A 15 1.83 9.11 1.36
CA LYS A 15 1.30 7.78 1.73
C LYS A 15 0.54 7.80 3.05
N SER A 16 1.11 8.37 4.12
CA SER A 16 0.43 8.37 5.43
C SER A 16 -0.92 9.08 5.38
N THR A 17 -1.03 10.16 4.60
CA THR A 17 -2.31 10.85 4.38
C THR A 17 -3.30 9.96 3.64
N LEU A 18 -2.86 9.28 2.57
CA LEU A 18 -3.69 8.33 1.81
C LEU A 18 -4.13 7.14 2.69
N PHE A 19 -3.21 6.54 3.43
CA PHE A 19 -3.47 5.40 4.31
C PHE A 19 -4.44 5.76 5.45
N ASN A 20 -4.26 6.93 6.05
CA ASN A 20 -5.19 7.44 7.07
C ASN A 20 -6.59 7.65 6.47
N ALA A 21 -6.70 8.22 5.27
CA ALA A 21 -7.99 8.38 4.61
C ALA A 21 -8.68 7.03 4.34
N LEU A 22 -7.93 6.01 3.92
CA LEU A 22 -8.43 4.65 3.70
C LEU A 22 -8.84 3.95 5.01
N THR A 23 -8.10 4.16 6.09
CA THR A 23 -8.37 3.54 7.40
C THR A 23 -9.45 4.27 8.21
N GLU A 24 -9.66 5.57 7.99
CA GLU A 24 -10.81 6.30 8.56
C GLU A 24 -12.15 5.72 8.06
N THR A 25 -12.24 5.36 6.77
CA THR A 25 -13.39 4.62 6.25
C THR A 25 -13.57 3.26 6.91
N GLN A 26 -12.48 2.60 7.31
CA GLN A 26 -12.53 1.34 8.05
C GLN A 26 -13.02 1.54 9.48
N ALA A 27 -12.54 2.56 10.20
CA ALA A 27 -12.97 2.84 11.58
C ALA A 27 -14.49 3.07 11.64
N ALA A 28 -15.07 3.72 10.63
CA ALA A 28 -16.52 3.87 10.49
C ALA A 28 -17.25 2.54 10.26
N GLN A 29 -16.64 1.57 9.57
CA GLN A 29 -17.25 0.27 9.24
C GLN A 29 -16.99 -0.82 10.30
N ALA A 30 -15.84 -0.77 10.99
CA ALA A 30 -15.34 -1.75 11.95
C ALA A 30 -16.10 -1.73 13.29
N ALA A 31 -16.85 -0.67 13.59
CA ALA A 31 -17.81 -0.64 14.69
C ALA A 31 -18.79 -1.83 14.68
N ASN A 32 -18.94 -2.52 13.53
CA ASN A 32 -19.85 -3.64 13.34
C ASN A 32 -19.20 -5.04 13.51
N TYR A 33 -17.88 -5.16 13.78
CA TYR A 33 -17.16 -6.45 13.83
C TYR A 33 -16.15 -6.52 15.01
N PRO A 34 -16.56 -7.01 16.20
CA PRO A 34 -15.77 -6.93 17.44
C PRO A 34 -14.59 -7.91 17.56
N PHE A 35 -14.22 -8.65 16.50
CA PHE A 35 -13.17 -9.69 16.56
C PHE A 35 -12.02 -9.50 15.55
N CYS A 36 -11.96 -8.36 14.86
CA CYS A 36 -10.86 -8.08 13.93
C CYS A 36 -9.61 -7.62 14.70
N THR A 37 -8.52 -8.37 14.61
CA THR A 37 -7.19 -7.90 15.03
C THR A 37 -6.80 -6.73 14.12
N ILE A 38 -6.62 -5.55 14.72
CA ILE A 38 -6.15 -4.36 14.00
C ILE A 38 -4.62 -4.40 14.05
N GLU A 39 -3.99 -4.85 12.96
CA GLU A 39 -2.57 -4.58 12.76
C GLU A 39 -2.43 -3.10 12.43
N PRO A 40 -1.56 -2.34 13.12
CA PRO A 40 -1.51 -0.87 13.01
C PRO A 40 -1.20 -0.38 11.58
N ASN A 41 -0.61 -1.26 10.76
CA ASN A 41 -0.20 -0.96 9.40
C ASN A 41 -1.09 -1.67 8.36
N VAL A 42 -2.25 -2.22 8.75
CA VAL A 42 -3.17 -2.90 7.81
C VAL A 42 -4.57 -2.30 7.89
N GLY A 43 -5.01 -1.71 6.78
CA GLY A 43 -6.36 -1.21 6.58
C GLY A 43 -7.25 -2.19 5.82
N GLN A 44 -8.52 -2.33 6.18
CA GLN A 44 -9.53 -3.06 5.41
C GLN A 44 -10.54 -2.07 4.82
N VAL A 45 -10.69 -2.09 3.50
CA VAL A 45 -11.55 -1.16 2.78
C VAL A 45 -12.59 -1.93 2.00
N GLY A 46 -13.86 -1.63 2.24
CA GLY A 46 -14.98 -2.21 1.48
C GLY A 46 -14.92 -1.76 0.03
N VAL A 47 -15.01 -2.71 -0.91
CA VAL A 47 -15.00 -2.41 -2.34
C VAL A 47 -16.34 -1.76 -2.71
N PRO A 48 -16.33 -0.54 -3.26
CA PRO A 48 -17.55 0.12 -3.71
C PRO A 48 -18.13 -0.63 -4.91
N ASP A 49 -19.35 -1.16 -4.77
CA ASP A 49 -20.04 -1.90 -5.83
C ASP A 49 -21.53 -1.52 -5.87
N PRO A 50 -21.98 -0.68 -6.84
CA PRO A 50 -23.37 -0.26 -6.94
C PRO A 50 -24.33 -1.42 -7.28
N ARG A 51 -23.82 -2.54 -7.78
CA ARG A 51 -24.63 -3.74 -8.04
C ARG A 51 -25.09 -4.36 -6.73
N LEU A 52 -24.25 -4.30 -5.69
CA LEU A 52 -24.58 -4.82 -4.38
C LEU A 52 -25.76 -4.06 -3.77
N ASP A 53 -25.79 -2.75 -3.92
CA ASP A 53 -26.90 -1.90 -3.46
C ASP A 53 -28.20 -2.21 -4.20
N THR A 54 -28.11 -2.40 -5.51
CA THR A 54 -29.27 -2.79 -6.34
C THR A 54 -29.85 -4.12 -5.89
N LEU A 55 -28.99 -5.14 -5.67
CA LEU A 55 -29.41 -6.46 -5.20
C LEU A 55 -29.99 -6.41 -3.79
N ALA A 56 -29.38 -5.65 -2.88
CA ALA A 56 -29.87 -5.46 -1.53
C ALA A 56 -31.27 -4.81 -1.51
N GLY A 57 -31.51 -3.84 -2.39
CA GLY A 57 -32.82 -3.21 -2.58
C GLY A 57 -33.88 -4.17 -3.10
N ILE A 58 -33.55 -5.00 -4.09
CA ILE A 58 -34.46 -6.02 -4.66
C ILE A 58 -34.79 -7.10 -3.62
N ALA A 59 -33.77 -7.62 -2.94
CA ALA A 59 -33.92 -8.69 -1.97
C ALA A 59 -34.47 -8.22 -0.61
N LYS A 60 -34.51 -6.89 -0.38
CA LYS A 60 -34.83 -6.26 0.91
C LYS A 60 -33.94 -6.79 2.03
N SER A 61 -32.65 -6.91 1.75
CA SER A 61 -31.67 -7.45 2.69
C SER A 61 -31.58 -6.59 3.95
N ALA A 62 -31.61 -7.22 5.13
CA ALA A 62 -31.45 -6.53 6.41
C ALA A 62 -30.03 -5.94 6.61
N LYS A 63 -29.04 -6.49 5.90
CA LYS A 63 -27.65 -6.04 5.93
C LYS A 63 -27.01 -6.24 4.56
N THR A 64 -26.17 -5.29 4.18
CA THR A 64 -25.30 -5.38 3.01
C THR A 64 -23.87 -5.61 3.48
N VAL A 65 -23.19 -6.62 2.93
CA VAL A 65 -21.81 -6.96 3.29
C VAL A 65 -20.95 -6.84 2.02
N PRO A 66 -20.14 -5.77 1.89
CA PRO A 66 -19.25 -5.63 0.74
C PRO A 66 -18.07 -6.59 0.86
N THR A 67 -17.47 -6.93 -0.28
CA THR A 67 -16.14 -7.55 -0.31
C THR A 67 -15.12 -6.56 0.21
N GLN A 68 -14.05 -7.06 0.85
CA GLN A 68 -13.04 -6.23 1.51
C GLN A 68 -11.69 -6.42 0.82
N LEU A 69 -10.94 -5.33 0.67
CA LEU A 69 -9.54 -5.32 0.26
C LEU A 69 -8.67 -4.89 1.42
N ALA A 70 -7.54 -5.57 1.61
CA ALA A 70 -6.56 -5.19 2.62
C ALA A 70 -5.50 -4.28 2.00
N PHE A 71 -5.24 -3.14 2.63
CA PHE A 71 -4.14 -2.24 2.31
C PHE A 71 -3.09 -2.34 3.41
N VAL A 72 -1.83 -2.52 3.04
CA VAL A 72 -0.70 -2.64 3.96
C VAL A 72 0.17 -1.39 3.80
N ASP A 73 0.37 -0.66 4.89
CA ASP A 73 1.30 0.46 4.96
C ASP A 73 2.73 -0.08 5.03
N ILE A 74 3.44 -0.08 3.90
CA ILE A 74 4.83 -0.53 3.86
C ILE A 74 5.72 0.66 4.25
N ALA A 75 6.71 0.45 5.12
CA ALA A 75 7.67 1.50 5.47
C ALA A 75 8.31 2.10 4.21
N GLY A 76 8.61 3.40 4.18
CA GLY A 76 9.12 4.05 2.97
C GLY A 76 10.45 3.47 2.50
N LEU A 77 10.63 3.41 1.17
CA LEU A 77 11.89 2.99 0.56
C LEU A 77 12.96 4.06 0.79
N VAL A 78 14.12 3.65 1.31
CA VAL A 78 15.34 4.47 1.31
C VAL A 78 16.23 3.95 0.19
N ARG A 79 16.79 4.86 -0.63
CA ARG A 79 17.76 4.50 -1.67
C ARG A 79 18.83 3.56 -1.12
N GLY A 80 19.18 2.51 -1.86
CA GLY A 80 20.13 1.49 -1.41
C GLY A 80 19.51 0.37 -0.59
N ALA A 81 18.19 0.20 -0.63
CA ALA A 81 17.51 -0.91 0.04
C ALA A 81 18.02 -2.28 -0.43
N SER A 82 18.34 -2.41 -1.71
CA SER A 82 18.96 -3.60 -2.31
C SER A 82 20.38 -3.90 -1.82
N LYS A 83 21.07 -2.95 -1.17
CA LYS A 83 22.44 -3.15 -0.66
C LYS A 83 22.50 -3.85 0.70
N GLY A 84 21.34 -4.21 1.26
CA GLY A 84 21.25 -5.02 2.48
C GLY A 84 21.44 -4.28 3.81
N GLU A 85 21.46 -2.94 3.80
CA GLU A 85 21.37 -2.17 5.05
C GLU A 85 19.96 -2.34 5.65
N GLY A 86 19.88 -2.69 6.93
CA GLY A 86 18.74 -3.41 7.54
C GLY A 86 17.32 -2.84 7.38
N LEU A 87 17.16 -1.57 6.98
CA LEU A 87 15.85 -0.99 6.63
C LEU A 87 15.35 -1.45 5.25
N GLY A 88 16.23 -1.66 4.28
CA GLY A 88 15.88 -2.14 2.94
C GLY A 88 15.39 -3.57 2.89
N ASN A 89 15.99 -4.46 3.67
CA ASN A 89 15.55 -5.85 3.77
C ASN A 89 14.16 -5.99 4.41
N GLN A 90 13.82 -5.12 5.36
CA GLN A 90 12.48 -5.11 5.96
C GLN A 90 11.43 -4.61 4.95
N PHE A 91 11.76 -3.60 4.16
CA PHE A 91 10.92 -3.12 3.05
C PHE A 91 10.61 -4.25 2.05
N LEU A 92 11.65 -4.89 1.52
CA LEU A 92 11.51 -5.98 0.56
C LEU A 92 10.81 -7.20 1.15
N GLY A 93 11.01 -7.48 2.44
CA GLY A 93 10.29 -8.51 3.18
C GLY A 93 8.78 -8.24 3.21
N ASN A 94 8.38 -7.02 3.54
CA ASN A 94 6.97 -6.63 3.57
C ASN A 94 6.32 -6.64 2.18
N ILE A 95 7.06 -6.28 1.13
CA ILE A 95 6.55 -6.36 -0.26
C ILE A 95 6.26 -7.82 -0.67
N ARG A 96 7.06 -8.78 -0.21
CA ARG A 96 6.84 -10.21 -0.51
C ARG A 96 5.58 -10.78 0.15
N GLU A 97 5.03 -10.10 1.14
CA GLU A 97 3.82 -10.50 1.89
C GLU A 97 2.51 -9.94 1.29
N VAL A 98 2.59 -9.15 0.20
CA VAL A 98 1.43 -8.56 -0.49
C VAL A 98 1.23 -9.13 -1.89
N ASP A 99 0.00 -9.07 -2.39
CA ASP A 99 -0.39 -9.58 -3.71
C ASP A 99 -0.27 -8.53 -4.81
N ALA A 100 -0.36 -7.25 -4.45
CA ALA A 100 -0.26 -6.12 -5.37
C ALA A 100 0.44 -4.92 -4.72
N ILE A 101 1.07 -4.09 -5.55
CA ILE A 101 1.73 -2.85 -5.12
C ILE A 101 0.89 -1.64 -5.57
N VAL A 102 0.64 -0.72 -4.66
CA VAL A 102 0.06 0.60 -4.91
C VAL A 102 1.18 1.62 -4.78
N HIS A 103 1.66 2.11 -5.91
CA HIS A 103 2.76 3.06 -5.95
C HIS A 103 2.24 4.50 -5.91
N VAL A 104 2.52 5.22 -4.83
CA VAL A 104 2.15 6.63 -4.69
C VAL A 104 3.29 7.50 -5.22
N LEU A 105 2.96 8.40 -6.14
CA LEU A 105 3.90 9.33 -6.78
C LEU A 105 3.49 10.78 -6.48
N ARG A 106 4.48 11.66 -6.26
CA ARG A 106 4.22 13.07 -5.98
C ARG A 106 4.04 13.83 -7.28
N CYS A 107 2.81 14.27 -7.54
CA CYS A 107 2.45 15.07 -8.72
C CYS A 107 2.04 16.50 -8.36
N PHE A 108 2.59 17.05 -7.26
CA PHE A 108 2.27 18.40 -6.79
C PHE A 108 3.50 19.12 -6.22
N GLU A 109 3.55 20.44 -6.44
CA GLU A 109 4.56 21.34 -5.89
C GLU A 109 4.11 21.92 -4.56
N ASN A 110 5.02 22.01 -3.60
CA ASN A 110 4.81 22.65 -2.30
C ASN A 110 6.17 23.02 -1.70
N ASP A 111 6.40 24.31 -1.49
CA ASP A 111 7.67 24.87 -0.99
C ASP A 111 7.98 24.46 0.46
N ASP A 112 6.96 24.09 1.24
CA ASP A 112 7.12 23.62 2.62
C ASP A 112 7.50 22.13 2.70
N ILE A 113 7.52 21.41 1.57
CA ILE A 113 7.74 19.96 1.52
C ILE A 113 8.96 19.62 0.65
N GLN A 114 10.07 19.29 1.31
CA GLN A 114 11.29 18.87 0.63
C GLN A 114 11.12 17.51 -0.08
N HIS A 115 11.54 17.48 -1.35
CA HIS A 115 11.70 16.24 -2.10
C HIS A 115 13.11 15.67 -1.88
N VAL A 116 13.25 14.34 -1.87
CA VAL A 116 14.53 13.65 -1.63
C VAL A 116 15.64 14.11 -2.59
N GLU A 117 15.25 14.45 -3.82
CA GLU A 117 16.17 14.89 -4.89
C GLU A 117 16.14 16.40 -5.13
N ASN A 118 15.49 17.19 -4.25
CA ASN A 118 15.26 18.63 -4.43
C ASN A 118 14.55 19.02 -5.75
N LYS A 119 14.00 18.04 -6.47
CA LYS A 119 13.20 18.21 -7.68
C LYS A 119 12.08 17.18 -7.65
N ILE A 120 10.86 17.60 -7.97
CA ILE A 120 9.71 16.70 -8.09
C ILE A 120 9.70 16.13 -9.51
N ASP A 121 9.81 14.82 -9.64
CA ASP A 121 9.83 14.13 -10.92
C ASP A 121 9.22 12.73 -10.77
N PRO A 122 7.89 12.59 -10.87
CA PRO A 122 7.20 11.34 -10.55
C PRO A 122 7.63 10.16 -11.44
N ILE A 123 8.16 10.42 -12.64
CA ILE A 123 8.67 9.38 -13.53
C ILE A 123 9.99 8.84 -12.99
N SER A 124 10.93 9.73 -12.66
CA SER A 124 12.22 9.35 -12.05
C SER A 124 12.02 8.66 -10.69
N ASP A 125 11.05 9.12 -9.91
CA ASP A 125 10.68 8.49 -8.64
C ASP A 125 10.18 7.06 -8.86
N ALA A 126 9.33 6.86 -9.88
CA ALA A 126 8.82 5.55 -10.24
C ALA A 126 9.95 4.59 -10.64
N GLU A 127 10.83 5.05 -11.53
CA GLU A 127 12.00 4.30 -12.00
C GLU A 127 12.96 3.93 -10.87
N THR A 128 13.12 4.81 -9.87
CA THR A 128 13.97 4.54 -8.70
C THR A 128 13.46 3.35 -7.90
N VAL A 129 12.16 3.33 -7.57
CA VAL A 129 11.55 2.22 -6.83
C VAL A 129 11.59 0.95 -7.67
N GLU A 130 11.22 1.02 -8.95
CA GLU A 130 11.20 -0.13 -9.85
C GLU A 130 12.60 -0.76 -9.98
N THR A 131 13.65 0.07 -10.11
CA THR A 131 15.04 -0.40 -10.17
C THR A 131 15.44 -1.16 -8.91
N GLU A 132 15.08 -0.67 -7.71
CA GLU A 132 15.40 -1.35 -6.45
C GLU A 132 14.67 -2.69 -6.32
N LEU A 133 13.42 -2.79 -6.81
CA LEU A 133 12.66 -4.04 -6.87
C LEU A 133 13.30 -5.04 -7.85
N MET A 134 13.69 -4.58 -9.04
CA MET A 134 14.37 -5.40 -10.04
C MET A 134 15.71 -5.94 -9.52
N LEU A 135 16.49 -5.12 -8.80
CA LEU A 135 17.75 -5.53 -8.19
C LEU A 135 17.53 -6.60 -7.11
N ALA A 136 16.50 -6.43 -6.27
CA ALA A 136 16.14 -7.41 -5.25
C ALA A 136 15.70 -8.76 -5.86
N ASP A 137 14.96 -8.73 -6.97
CA ASP A 137 14.59 -9.93 -7.71
C ASP A 137 15.81 -10.59 -8.36
N LEU A 138 16.70 -9.81 -8.96
CA LEU A 138 17.96 -10.31 -9.53
C LEU A 138 18.82 -11.02 -8.47
N GLU A 139 19.03 -10.39 -7.32
CA GLU A 139 19.77 -11.01 -6.20
C GLU A 139 19.09 -12.31 -5.73
N SER A 140 17.76 -12.34 -5.70
CA SER A 140 17.02 -13.55 -5.33
C SER A 140 17.16 -14.66 -6.37
N LEU A 141 17.24 -14.32 -7.66
CA LEU A 141 17.46 -15.28 -8.74
C LEU A 141 18.88 -15.82 -8.68
N GLU A 142 19.89 -14.96 -8.51
CA GLU A 142 21.30 -15.36 -8.38
C GLU A 142 21.52 -16.35 -7.22
N LYS A 143 20.88 -16.11 -6.06
CA LYS A 143 20.91 -17.03 -4.91
C LYS A 143 20.26 -18.40 -5.17
N ARG A 144 19.39 -18.51 -6.18
CA ARG A 144 18.70 -19.75 -6.55
C ARG A 144 19.42 -20.52 -7.66
N VAL A 145 20.35 -19.89 -8.37
CA VAL A 145 21.17 -20.58 -9.36
C VAL A 145 22.18 -21.49 -8.62
N PRO A 146 22.25 -22.79 -8.95
CA PRO A 146 23.14 -23.75 -8.30
C PRO A 146 24.63 -23.53 -8.60
#